data_AF-A0A916I688-F1
#
_entry.id   AF-A0A916I688-F1
#
_cell.length_a   1.000
_cell.length_b   1.000
_cell.length_c   1.000
_cell.angle_alpha   90.00
_cell.angle_beta   90.00
_cell.angle_gamma   90.00
#
_symmetry.space_group_name_H-M   'P 1'
#
loop_
_entity.id
_entity.type
_entity.pdbx_description
1 polymer ?
#
loop_
_entity_poly.entity_id
_entity_poly.type
_entity_poly.pdbx_seq_one_letter_code
_entity_poly.pdbx_strand_id
1 'polypeptide(L)'
;HDNDLIPIDATPAEAESIKKDFRKALADTGLVVPMATTNLFSDPIFKDGAFTSNDPTVRAYAIKKVLNAIDLGVEFGAKTYVFWGGREGTETDSSKSAVDAIKRTREAINFFCEYALDKKYDLKFALEAKPNEPRGDIYNPTTGHMLAFIATLDHPEMVGVNPEVAHEHMAGINFMHGVAQAWEAGKLFHIDLNDQYPGRYDQDLRFGSRDIKAAFYLVKFLEDVKYAGSRHFDAHAYRTEDYEGVKDFARGCMRTYLILKEKAAQFNADKEIQSILAEINADDGSMSKFFGKYSAEKAAALKAQPFDRTAIAQRGLKYERLDQLTIDLLLGAR
;
A
#
# COMPACT_ATOMS: atom_id res chain seq x y z
N HIS A 1 -10.93 -6.79 10.12
CA HIS A 1 -10.88 -6.06 11.40
C HIS A 1 -11.30 -6.94 12.57
N ASP A 2 -11.00 -6.55 13.80
CA ASP A 2 -11.52 -7.19 15.01
C ASP A 2 -13.04 -7.27 15.04
N ASN A 3 -13.73 -6.16 14.74
CA ASN A 3 -15.19 -6.09 14.73
C ASN A 3 -15.88 -6.86 13.59
N ASP A 4 -15.14 -7.27 12.56
CA ASP A 4 -15.70 -8.11 11.49
C ASP A 4 -15.86 -9.56 11.96
N LEU A 5 -15.01 -9.99 12.90
CA LEU A 5 -15.07 -11.32 13.50
C LEU A 5 -15.85 -11.30 14.81
N ILE A 6 -15.49 -10.42 15.73
CA ILE A 6 -16.08 -10.35 17.08
C ILE A 6 -16.89 -9.05 17.19
N PRO A 7 -18.23 -9.12 17.29
CA PRO A 7 -19.05 -7.93 17.51
C PRO A 7 -18.58 -7.14 18.73
N ILE A 8 -18.65 -5.80 18.67
CA ILE A 8 -18.08 -4.93 19.72
C ILE A 8 -18.68 -5.18 21.11
N ASP A 9 -19.94 -5.59 21.16
CA ASP A 9 -20.70 -5.86 22.38
C ASP A 9 -20.78 -7.36 22.72
N ALA A 10 -20.04 -8.22 22.01
CA ALA A 10 -20.03 -9.64 22.29
C ALA A 10 -19.54 -9.91 23.73
N THR A 11 -20.30 -10.72 24.46
CA THR A 11 -19.86 -11.23 25.76
C THR A 11 -18.63 -12.14 25.59
N PRO A 12 -17.83 -12.36 26.66
CA PRO A 12 -16.69 -13.28 26.57
C PRO A 12 -17.07 -14.68 26.08
N ALA A 13 -18.26 -15.19 26.47
CA ALA A 13 -18.73 -16.50 26.03
C ALA A 13 -19.07 -16.53 24.53
N GLU A 14 -19.71 -15.49 24.00
CA GLU A 14 -20.01 -15.36 22.58
C GLU A 14 -18.72 -15.23 21.76
N ALA A 15 -17.78 -14.40 22.21
CA ALA A 15 -16.49 -14.24 21.56
C ALA A 15 -15.71 -15.57 21.47
N GLU A 16 -15.64 -16.34 22.57
CA GLU A 16 -15.00 -17.66 22.56
C GLU A 16 -15.70 -18.66 21.63
N SER A 17 -17.04 -18.63 21.56
CA SER A 17 -17.79 -19.47 20.61
C SER A 17 -17.44 -19.13 19.16
N ILE A 18 -17.43 -17.84 18.81
CA ILE A 18 -17.08 -17.38 17.45
C ILE A 18 -15.64 -17.76 17.11
N LYS A 19 -14.69 -17.55 18.03
CA LYS A 19 -13.29 -17.92 17.82
C LYS A 19 -13.12 -19.43 17.60
N LYS A 20 -13.90 -20.26 18.30
CA LYS A 20 -13.89 -21.72 18.10
C LYS A 20 -14.38 -22.10 16.69
N ASP A 21 -15.47 -21.51 16.23
CA ASP A 21 -16.02 -21.80 14.90
C ASP A 21 -15.09 -21.29 13.79
N PHE A 22 -14.51 -20.11 13.97
CA PHE A 22 -13.52 -19.55 13.04
C PHE A 22 -12.27 -20.43 12.95
N ARG A 23 -11.72 -20.88 14.09
CA ARG A 23 -10.60 -21.83 14.12
C ARG A 23 -10.92 -23.13 13.38
N LYS A 24 -12.14 -23.64 13.56
CA LYS A 24 -12.59 -24.86 12.85
C LYS A 24 -12.63 -24.63 11.35
N ALA A 25 -13.19 -23.51 10.88
CA ALA A 25 -13.25 -23.21 9.46
C ALA A 25 -11.86 -23.06 8.81
N LEU A 26 -10.91 -22.41 9.48
CA LEU A 26 -9.53 -22.32 9.03
C LEU A 26 -8.87 -23.71 8.93
N ALA A 27 -9.07 -24.56 9.95
CA ALA A 27 -8.53 -25.92 9.95
C ALA A 27 -9.14 -26.80 8.84
N ASP A 28 -10.45 -26.70 8.60
CA ASP A 28 -11.15 -27.50 7.59
C ASP A 28 -10.76 -27.10 6.16
N THR A 29 -10.40 -25.84 5.92
CA THR A 29 -10.11 -25.29 4.58
C THR A 29 -8.62 -25.16 4.28
N GLY A 30 -7.76 -25.09 5.31
CA GLY A 30 -6.34 -24.77 5.18
C GLY A 30 -6.06 -23.30 4.90
N LEU A 31 -7.06 -22.42 4.99
CA LEU A 31 -6.86 -20.97 4.89
C LEU A 31 -6.06 -20.45 6.08
N VAL A 32 -5.29 -19.39 5.84
CA VAL A 32 -4.46 -18.71 6.84
C VAL A 32 -4.92 -17.26 7.00
N VAL A 33 -4.57 -16.64 8.12
CA VAL A 33 -4.79 -15.21 8.38
C VAL A 33 -3.44 -14.51 8.30
N PRO A 34 -3.03 -13.97 7.12
CA PRO A 34 -1.71 -13.35 6.98
C PRO A 34 -1.63 -11.97 7.66
N MET A 35 -2.77 -11.28 7.76
CA MET A 35 -2.88 -9.90 8.24
C MET A 35 -4.11 -9.72 9.14
N ALA A 36 -4.00 -8.84 10.13
CA ALA A 36 -5.11 -8.35 10.94
C ALA A 36 -5.04 -6.81 11.10
N THR A 37 -6.17 -6.19 11.45
CA THR A 37 -6.30 -4.74 11.64
C THR A 37 -7.42 -4.43 12.65
N THR A 38 -7.44 -3.23 13.23
CA THR A 38 -8.46 -2.79 14.20
C THR A 38 -9.46 -1.84 13.54
N ASN A 39 -10.77 -2.05 13.74
CA ASN A 39 -11.76 -1.04 13.37
C ASN A 39 -11.70 0.12 14.37
N LEU A 40 -11.17 1.27 13.92
CA LEU A 40 -11.08 2.52 14.67
C LEU A 40 -11.87 3.65 14.01
N PHE A 41 -12.91 3.31 13.24
CA PHE A 41 -13.60 4.28 12.38
C PHE A 41 -15.12 4.17 12.36
N SER A 42 -15.70 3.02 12.70
CA SER A 42 -17.15 2.80 12.69
C SER A 42 -17.84 3.31 13.94
N ASP A 43 -17.26 3.07 15.13
CA ASP A 43 -17.88 3.47 16.39
C ASP A 43 -17.94 5.02 16.52
N PRO A 44 -19.08 5.61 16.92
CA PRO A 44 -19.22 7.06 17.09
C PRO A 44 -18.20 7.72 18.01
N ILE A 45 -17.59 7.00 18.95
CA ILE A 45 -16.53 7.57 19.80
C ILE A 45 -15.30 8.01 18.99
N PHE A 46 -15.04 7.38 17.84
CA PHE A 46 -13.89 7.68 16.96
C PHE A 46 -14.17 8.80 15.96
N LYS A 47 -15.30 9.51 16.07
CA LYS A 47 -15.72 10.56 15.13
C LYS A 47 -14.68 11.66 14.90
N ASP A 48 -13.80 11.94 15.87
CA ASP A 48 -12.75 12.95 15.80
C ASP A 48 -11.33 12.35 15.72
N GLY A 49 -11.23 11.10 15.27
CA GLY A 49 -9.99 10.32 15.33
C GLY A 49 -9.96 9.43 16.57
N ALA A 50 -9.12 8.40 16.49
CA ALA A 50 -8.87 7.46 17.55
C ALA A 50 -7.59 7.86 18.29
N PHE A 51 -6.42 7.70 17.65
CA PHE A 51 -5.15 8.09 18.28
C PHE A 51 -4.99 9.61 18.36
N THR A 52 -5.58 10.34 17.42
CA THR A 52 -5.43 11.79 17.36
C THR A 52 -6.61 12.53 17.97
N SER A 53 -7.61 11.83 18.53
CA SER A 53 -8.78 12.44 19.17
C SER A 53 -8.39 13.57 20.11
N ASN A 54 -9.14 14.68 20.11
CA ASN A 54 -8.96 15.72 21.11
C ASN A 54 -9.25 15.20 22.53
N ASP A 55 -10.17 14.25 22.67
CA ASP A 55 -10.50 13.62 23.96
C ASP A 55 -9.44 12.57 24.35
N PRO A 56 -8.69 12.77 25.46
CA PRO A 56 -7.71 11.79 25.95
C PRO A 56 -8.32 10.42 26.28
N THR A 57 -9.58 10.37 26.68
CA THR A 57 -10.28 9.12 27.02
C THR A 57 -10.47 8.26 25.79
N VAL A 58 -10.82 8.88 24.64
CA VAL A 58 -10.93 8.19 23.35
C VAL A 58 -9.57 7.66 22.91
N ARG A 59 -8.50 8.45 23.07
CA ARG A 59 -7.13 7.98 22.75
C ARG A 59 -6.73 6.75 23.57
N ALA A 60 -6.97 6.78 24.88
CA ALA A 60 -6.68 5.64 25.76
C ALA A 60 -7.52 4.40 25.37
N TYR A 61 -8.79 4.58 25.04
CA TYR A 61 -9.65 3.50 24.58
C TYR A 61 -9.18 2.90 23.25
N ALA A 62 -8.80 3.74 22.28
CA ALA A 62 -8.26 3.30 21.00
C ALA A 62 -7.00 2.43 21.18
N ILE A 63 -6.06 2.87 22.03
CA ILE A 63 -4.85 2.09 22.35
C ILE A 63 -5.23 0.74 22.95
N LYS A 64 -6.12 0.71 23.96
CA LYS A 64 -6.60 -0.55 24.56
C LYS A 64 -7.21 -1.48 23.52
N LYS A 65 -8.06 -0.94 22.62
CA LYS A 65 -8.74 -1.72 21.59
C LYS A 65 -7.73 -2.37 20.63
N VAL A 66 -6.72 -1.63 20.19
CA VAL A 66 -5.65 -2.14 19.33
C VAL A 66 -4.84 -3.23 20.01
N LEU A 67 -4.47 -3.07 21.29
CA LEU A 67 -3.73 -4.11 22.02
C LEU A 67 -4.48 -5.46 22.01
N ASN A 68 -5.78 -5.41 22.31
CA ASN A 68 -6.64 -6.61 22.28
C ASN A 68 -6.74 -7.19 20.86
N ALA A 69 -6.85 -6.33 19.84
CA ALA A 69 -6.95 -6.76 18.46
C ALA A 69 -5.62 -7.31 17.90
N ILE A 70 -4.47 -6.83 18.36
CA ILE A 70 -3.15 -7.40 18.10
C ILE A 70 -3.08 -8.82 18.66
N ASP A 71 -3.46 -9.00 19.93
CA ASP A 71 -3.48 -10.33 20.56
C ASP A 71 -4.39 -11.31 19.78
N LEU A 72 -5.57 -10.85 19.35
CA LEU A 72 -6.49 -11.63 18.51
C LEU A 72 -5.88 -11.98 17.15
N GLY A 73 -5.23 -11.03 16.48
CA GLY A 73 -4.56 -11.25 15.20
C GLY A 73 -3.46 -12.31 15.32
N VAL A 74 -2.64 -12.22 16.36
CA VAL A 74 -1.59 -13.19 16.66
C VAL A 74 -2.17 -14.57 17.01
N GLU A 75 -3.28 -14.62 17.77
CA GLU A 75 -3.99 -15.87 18.08
C GLU A 75 -4.35 -16.65 16.80
N PHE A 76 -4.69 -15.95 15.72
CA PHE A 76 -5.04 -16.55 14.43
C PHE A 76 -3.89 -16.57 13.40
N GLY A 77 -2.67 -16.20 13.81
CA GLY A 77 -1.46 -16.39 13.01
C GLY A 77 -1.06 -15.22 12.12
N ALA A 78 -1.65 -14.03 12.31
CA ALA A 78 -1.24 -12.83 11.58
C ALA A 78 0.24 -12.53 11.76
N LYS A 79 0.90 -12.17 10.65
CA LYS A 79 2.31 -11.75 10.61
C LYS A 79 2.48 -10.27 10.28
N THR A 80 1.46 -9.68 9.68
CA THR A 80 1.36 -8.25 9.46
C THR A 80 0.17 -7.68 10.22
N TYR A 81 0.34 -6.52 10.86
CA TYR A 81 -0.74 -5.75 11.46
C TYR A 81 -0.90 -4.42 10.73
N VAL A 82 -2.04 -4.22 10.10
CA VAL A 82 -2.32 -2.99 9.32
C VAL A 82 -2.94 -1.93 10.21
N PHE A 83 -2.57 -0.68 9.96
CA PHE A 83 -3.13 0.51 10.60
C PHE A 83 -3.65 1.47 9.54
N TRP A 84 -4.97 1.49 9.36
CA TRP A 84 -5.65 2.54 8.61
C TRP A 84 -6.21 3.61 9.54
N GLY A 85 -5.63 4.80 9.47
CA GLY A 85 -6.01 5.96 10.26
C GLY A 85 -7.20 6.74 9.70
N GLY A 86 -8.27 6.06 9.26
CA GLY A 86 -9.38 6.69 8.52
C GLY A 86 -10.07 7.87 9.19
N ARG A 87 -10.02 7.97 10.53
CA ARG A 87 -10.56 9.11 11.30
C ARG A 87 -9.51 10.12 11.74
N GLU A 88 -8.22 9.85 11.50
CA GLU A 88 -7.10 10.70 11.92
C GLU A 88 -6.91 11.87 10.95
N GLY A 89 -7.72 12.92 11.12
CA GLY A 89 -7.75 14.04 10.20
C GLY A 89 -8.56 15.23 10.72
N THR A 90 -8.97 16.09 9.79
CA THR A 90 -9.77 17.28 10.09
C THR A 90 -10.66 17.71 8.91
N GLU A 91 -11.74 18.44 9.22
CA GLU A 91 -12.51 19.23 8.25
C GLU A 91 -12.21 20.74 8.39
N THR A 92 -11.53 21.14 9.47
CA THR A 92 -11.11 22.53 9.72
C THR A 92 -9.79 22.56 10.48
N ASP A 93 -8.78 23.22 9.92
CA ASP A 93 -7.45 23.33 10.54
C ASP A 93 -7.47 24.04 11.91
N SER A 94 -8.55 24.75 12.24
CA SER A 94 -8.74 25.39 13.54
C SER A 94 -9.12 24.41 14.67
N SER A 95 -9.50 23.17 14.35
CA SER A 95 -10.00 22.20 15.34
C SER A 95 -8.89 21.49 16.12
N LYS A 96 -7.75 21.21 15.47
CA LYS A 96 -6.70 20.32 15.98
C LYS A 96 -5.33 20.76 15.47
N SER A 97 -4.36 20.80 16.38
CA SER A 97 -2.95 20.94 16.03
C SER A 97 -2.49 19.70 15.26
N ALA A 98 -2.20 19.84 13.95
CA ALA A 98 -1.66 18.76 13.13
C ALA A 98 -0.33 18.22 13.69
N VAL A 99 0.49 19.10 14.27
CA VAL A 99 1.75 18.72 14.93
C VAL A 99 1.50 17.77 16.09
N ASP A 100 0.52 18.08 16.95
CA ASP A 100 0.23 17.23 18.11
C ASP A 100 -0.50 15.95 17.70
N ALA A 101 -1.34 15.99 16.68
CA ALA A 101 -1.95 14.79 16.09
C ALA A 101 -0.88 13.81 15.59
N ILE A 102 0.09 14.29 14.79
CA ILE A 102 1.19 13.45 14.27
C ILE A 102 2.05 12.91 15.42
N LYS A 103 2.32 13.71 16.47
CA LYS A 103 3.03 13.23 17.67
C LYS A 103 2.27 12.12 18.40
N ARG A 104 0.95 12.24 18.56
CA ARG A 104 0.12 11.21 19.20
C ARG A 104 0.08 9.92 18.39
N THR A 105 0.00 10.01 17.07
CA THR A 105 0.13 8.82 16.20
C THR A 105 1.49 8.16 16.41
N ARG A 106 2.58 8.94 16.47
CA ARG A 106 3.94 8.42 16.76
C ARG A 106 4.00 7.70 18.10
N GLU A 107 3.49 8.33 19.16
CA GLU A 107 3.42 7.75 20.50
C GLU A 107 2.65 6.42 20.51
N ALA A 108 1.49 6.35 19.83
CA ALA A 108 0.70 5.12 19.73
C ALA A 108 1.45 4.01 18.98
N ILE A 109 2.03 4.30 17.81
CA ILE A 109 2.77 3.29 17.03
C ILE A 109 4.01 2.79 17.79
N ASN A 110 4.77 3.68 18.45
CA ASN A 110 5.89 3.28 19.29
C ASN A 110 5.42 2.38 20.44
N PHE A 111 4.31 2.73 21.10
CA PHE A 111 3.72 1.92 22.16
C PHE A 111 3.35 0.51 21.69
N PHE A 112 2.78 0.36 20.49
CA PHE A 112 2.47 -0.96 19.93
C PHE A 112 3.73 -1.75 19.56
N CYS A 113 4.81 -1.08 19.13
CA CYS A 113 6.08 -1.76 18.84
C CYS A 113 6.67 -2.35 20.13
N GLU A 114 6.73 -1.54 21.19
CA GLU A 114 7.15 -1.98 22.52
C GLU A 114 6.31 -3.14 23.04
N TYR A 115 4.98 -3.07 22.86
CA TYR A 115 4.09 -4.16 23.23
C TYR A 115 4.40 -5.46 22.48
N ALA A 116 4.59 -5.40 21.15
CA ALA A 116 4.93 -6.57 20.34
C ALA A 116 6.30 -7.16 20.74
N LEU A 117 7.28 -6.30 21.07
CA LEU A 117 8.59 -6.72 21.56
C LEU A 117 8.51 -7.40 22.94
N ASP A 118 7.77 -6.82 23.89
CA ASP A 118 7.54 -7.40 25.22
C ASP A 118 6.87 -8.78 25.13
N LYS A 119 5.83 -8.89 24.29
CA LYS A 119 5.12 -10.14 24.03
C LYS A 119 5.88 -11.12 23.15
N LYS A 120 7.02 -10.69 22.56
CA LYS A 120 7.82 -11.47 21.60
C LYS A 120 7.00 -11.92 20.39
N TYR A 121 6.08 -11.08 19.94
CA TYR A 121 5.31 -11.33 18.75
C TYR A 121 6.16 -11.10 17.50
N ASP A 122 6.15 -12.07 16.59
CA ASP A 122 6.76 -11.96 15.27
C ASP A 122 5.79 -11.23 14.32
N LEU A 123 5.68 -9.91 14.52
CA LEU A 123 4.80 -9.01 13.78
C LEU A 123 5.59 -7.92 13.05
N LYS A 124 5.10 -7.58 11.85
CA LYS A 124 5.41 -6.33 11.15
C LYS A 124 4.19 -5.43 11.14
N PHE A 125 4.39 -4.13 11.30
CA PHE A 125 3.31 -3.16 11.22
C PHE A 125 3.31 -2.45 9.87
N ALA A 126 2.14 -2.29 9.26
CA ALA A 126 2.01 -1.66 7.95
C ALA A 126 1.01 -0.49 8.04
N LEU A 127 1.48 0.72 7.76
CA LEU A 127 0.67 1.94 7.81
C LEU A 127 0.01 2.18 6.45
N GLU A 128 -1.29 2.40 6.47
CA GLU A 128 -2.10 2.60 5.27
C GLU A 128 -2.44 4.08 5.10
N ALA A 129 -1.99 4.64 3.99
CA ALA A 129 -2.23 6.03 3.64
C ALA A 129 -3.54 6.16 2.86
N LYS A 130 -4.30 7.20 3.15
CA LYS A 130 -5.49 7.61 2.38
C LYS A 130 -5.59 9.13 2.42
N PRO A 131 -5.87 9.83 1.30
CA PRO A 131 -5.84 11.29 1.28
C PRO A 131 -6.97 11.93 2.06
N ASN A 132 -8.18 11.39 1.92
CA ASN A 132 -9.41 11.90 2.50
C ASN A 132 -10.43 10.76 2.59
N GLU A 133 -11.61 11.05 3.12
CA GLU A 133 -12.72 10.12 3.32
C GLU A 133 -12.42 9.03 4.38
N PRO A 134 -13.14 9.02 5.52
CA PRO A 134 -14.29 9.84 5.84
C PRO A 134 -13.97 11.26 6.36
N ARG A 135 -12.71 11.61 6.60
CA ARG A 135 -12.33 13.00 6.97
C ARG A 135 -12.22 13.90 5.74
N GLY A 136 -12.31 15.21 5.93
CA GLY A 136 -11.97 16.19 4.89
C GLY A 136 -10.55 16.00 4.38
N ASP A 137 -9.58 15.99 5.30
CA ASP A 137 -8.18 15.68 5.04
C ASP A 137 -7.65 14.75 6.14
N ILE A 138 -6.97 13.66 5.74
CA ILE A 138 -6.26 12.74 6.65
C ILE A 138 -4.78 13.15 6.74
N TYR A 139 -4.20 13.12 7.94
CA TYR A 139 -2.88 13.74 8.19
C TYR A 139 -1.70 13.14 7.41
N ASN A 140 -1.72 11.83 7.12
CA ASN A 140 -0.70 11.13 6.36
C ASN A 140 -1.29 10.63 5.03
N PRO A 141 -1.47 11.53 4.05
CA PRO A 141 -2.39 11.29 2.94
C PRO A 141 -1.87 10.38 1.83
N THR A 142 -0.55 10.16 1.76
CA THR A 142 0.06 9.31 0.71
C THR A 142 1.17 8.42 1.28
N THR A 143 1.55 7.40 0.51
CA THR A 143 2.65 6.48 0.82
C THR A 143 3.93 7.22 1.20
N GLY A 144 4.27 8.30 0.49
CA GLY A 144 5.44 9.12 0.80
C GLY A 144 5.38 9.79 2.18
N HIS A 145 4.19 10.26 2.59
CA HIS A 145 3.98 10.84 3.93
C HIS A 145 4.16 9.77 5.02
N MET A 146 3.67 8.56 4.80
CA MET A 146 3.88 7.44 5.72
C MET A 146 5.35 7.03 5.80
N LEU A 147 6.07 6.95 4.68
CA LEU A 147 7.51 6.64 4.68
C LEU A 147 8.32 7.68 5.48
N ALA A 148 8.02 8.97 5.30
CA ALA A 148 8.66 10.04 6.08
C ALA A 148 8.30 9.96 7.57
N PHE A 149 7.06 9.64 7.90
CA PHE A 149 6.62 9.45 9.29
C PHE A 149 7.33 8.26 9.96
N ILE A 150 7.43 7.12 9.28
CA ILE A 150 8.07 5.90 9.77
C ILE A 150 9.52 6.16 10.20
N ALA A 151 10.26 6.98 9.46
CA ALA A 151 11.63 7.35 9.80
C ALA A 151 11.77 8.10 11.13
N THR A 152 10.67 8.55 11.74
CA THR A 152 10.64 9.25 13.03
C THR A 152 10.24 8.37 14.21
N LEU A 153 9.96 7.08 13.98
CA LEU A 153 9.58 6.12 15.02
C LEU A 153 10.80 5.62 15.80
N ASP A 154 10.57 5.04 16.98
CA ASP A 154 11.65 4.44 17.79
C ASP A 154 12.12 3.11 17.19
N HIS A 155 11.21 2.38 16.54
CA HIS A 155 11.45 1.10 15.85
C HIS A 155 11.08 1.15 14.37
N PRO A 156 11.75 1.99 13.55
CA PRO A 156 11.40 2.15 12.15
C PRO A 156 11.49 0.82 11.38
N GLU A 157 12.38 -0.10 11.75
CA GLU A 157 12.54 -1.43 11.16
C GLU A 157 11.35 -2.39 11.33
N MET A 158 10.50 -2.14 12.33
CA MET A 158 9.28 -2.90 12.58
C MET A 158 8.09 -2.41 11.75
N VAL A 159 8.20 -1.20 11.17
CA VAL A 159 7.09 -0.52 10.52
C VAL A 159 7.39 -0.27 9.04
N GLY A 160 6.40 -0.56 8.20
CA GLY A 160 6.37 -0.33 6.76
C GLY A 160 5.02 0.24 6.34
N VAL A 161 4.70 0.13 5.06
CA VAL A 161 3.47 0.66 4.46
C VAL A 161 2.58 -0.45 3.91
N ASN A 162 1.28 -0.15 3.89
CA ASN A 162 0.23 -0.86 3.17
C ASN A 162 -0.39 0.13 2.15
N PRO A 163 0.21 0.36 0.97
CA PRO A 163 -0.36 1.26 -0.01
C PRO A 163 -1.54 0.59 -0.72
N GLU A 164 -2.58 1.35 -1.01
CA GLU A 164 -3.76 0.89 -1.73
C GLU A 164 -3.93 1.63 -3.07
N VAL A 165 -4.30 0.90 -4.12
CA VAL A 165 -4.47 1.45 -5.48
C VAL A 165 -5.44 2.64 -5.49
N ALA A 166 -6.62 2.49 -4.89
CA ALA A 166 -7.64 3.52 -4.92
C ALA A 166 -7.21 4.78 -4.20
N HIS A 167 -6.59 4.66 -3.03
CA HIS A 167 -6.16 5.80 -2.21
C HIS A 167 -5.23 6.77 -2.95
N GLU A 168 -4.20 6.28 -3.66
CA GLU A 168 -3.32 7.16 -4.44
C GLU A 168 -4.03 7.69 -5.70
N HIS A 169 -4.88 6.88 -6.33
CA HIS A 169 -5.67 7.30 -7.49
C HIS A 169 -6.72 8.36 -7.15
N MET A 170 -7.29 8.37 -5.94
CA MET A 170 -8.19 9.45 -5.46
C MET A 170 -7.52 10.81 -5.61
N ALA A 171 -6.22 10.90 -5.28
CA ALA A 171 -5.40 12.10 -5.43
C ALA A 171 -4.80 12.29 -6.83
N GLY A 172 -5.07 11.39 -7.79
CA GLY A 172 -4.51 11.43 -9.14
C GLY A 172 -3.03 11.08 -9.24
N ILE A 173 -2.48 10.38 -8.24
CA ILE A 173 -1.07 10.03 -8.15
C ILE A 173 -0.82 8.67 -8.81
N ASN A 174 0.35 8.47 -9.42
CA ASN A 174 0.74 7.17 -9.98
C ASN A 174 1.08 6.18 -8.86
N PHE A 175 0.21 5.19 -8.64
CA PHE A 175 0.34 4.20 -7.58
C PHE A 175 1.64 3.37 -7.67
N MET A 176 2.02 2.91 -8.87
CA MET A 176 3.22 2.10 -9.06
C MET A 176 4.49 2.83 -8.63
N HIS A 177 4.57 4.16 -8.83
CA HIS A 177 5.73 4.93 -8.37
C HIS A 177 5.83 4.98 -6.83
N GLY A 178 4.71 5.11 -6.12
CA GLY A 178 4.67 5.04 -4.66
C GLY A 178 5.08 3.66 -4.14
N VAL A 179 4.59 2.60 -4.78
CA VAL A 179 4.99 1.21 -4.48
C VAL A 179 6.48 0.98 -4.74
N ALA A 180 7.02 1.49 -5.85
CA ALA A 180 8.44 1.37 -6.17
C ALA A 180 9.33 2.11 -5.16
N GLN A 181 8.92 3.30 -4.69
CA GLN A 181 9.60 4.01 -3.62
C GLN A 181 9.57 3.22 -2.30
N ALA A 182 8.41 2.66 -1.93
CA ALA A 182 8.28 1.82 -0.74
C ALA A 182 9.12 0.54 -0.82
N TRP A 183 9.20 -0.07 -2.00
CA TRP A 183 10.05 -1.23 -2.25
C TRP A 183 11.54 -0.90 -2.11
N GLU A 184 12.00 0.18 -2.73
CA GLU A 184 13.41 0.63 -2.64
C GLU A 184 13.81 0.96 -1.21
N ALA A 185 12.92 1.57 -0.43
CA ALA A 185 13.13 1.86 0.99
C ALA A 185 13.10 0.59 1.89
N GLY A 186 12.75 -0.58 1.35
CA GLY A 186 12.57 -1.81 2.13
C GLY A 186 11.37 -1.77 3.08
N LYS A 187 10.32 -1.03 2.70
CA LYS A 187 9.14 -0.72 3.54
C LYS A 187 7.81 -1.22 2.99
N LEU A 188 7.77 -1.83 1.80
CA LEU A 188 6.56 -2.45 1.26
C LEU A 188 6.24 -3.77 2.01
N PHE A 189 5.46 -3.68 3.09
CA PHE A 189 5.16 -4.82 3.98
C PHE A 189 3.83 -5.49 3.66
N HIS A 190 2.89 -4.74 3.11
CA HIS A 190 1.62 -5.22 2.60
C HIS A 190 1.22 -4.39 1.37
N ILE A 191 0.16 -4.77 0.67
CA ILE A 191 -0.39 -4.01 -0.45
C ILE A 191 -1.85 -4.38 -0.68
N ASP A 192 -2.67 -3.36 -0.93
CA ASP A 192 -4.10 -3.53 -1.20
C ASP A 192 -4.41 -3.19 -2.67
N LEU A 193 -5.09 -4.13 -3.32
CA LEU A 193 -5.32 -4.15 -4.76
C LEU A 193 -6.81 -3.98 -5.07
N ASN A 194 -7.15 -2.84 -5.63
CA ASN A 194 -8.47 -2.51 -6.13
C ASN A 194 -8.34 -1.61 -7.38
N ASP A 195 -9.36 -0.85 -7.73
CA ASP A 195 -9.29 0.11 -8.83
C ASP A 195 -10.18 1.32 -8.54
N GLN A 196 -9.87 2.43 -9.21
CA GLN A 196 -10.45 3.74 -8.87
C GLN A 196 -10.40 4.67 -10.07
N TYR A 197 -11.45 5.45 -10.24
CA TYR A 197 -11.36 6.63 -11.07
C TYR A 197 -10.83 7.82 -10.26
N PRO A 198 -9.95 8.68 -10.81
CA PRO A 198 -9.39 9.79 -10.04
C PRO A 198 -10.41 10.86 -9.59
N GLY A 199 -10.10 11.53 -8.48
CA GLY A 199 -10.75 12.77 -8.05
C GLY A 199 -12.20 12.63 -7.57
N ARG A 200 -12.55 11.51 -6.92
CA ARG A 200 -13.89 11.25 -6.38
C ARG A 200 -13.82 10.35 -5.14
N TYR A 201 -14.98 10.06 -4.54
CA TYR A 201 -15.14 9.09 -3.45
C TYR A 201 -14.46 7.76 -3.75
N ASP A 202 -14.04 7.06 -2.71
CA ASP A 202 -13.44 5.74 -2.86
C ASP A 202 -14.45 4.72 -3.36
N GLN A 203 -14.13 4.08 -4.48
CA GLN A 203 -15.07 3.20 -5.18
C GLN A 203 -14.82 1.71 -4.91
N ASP A 204 -13.67 1.35 -4.35
CA ASP A 204 -13.33 -0.05 -4.03
C ASP A 204 -13.59 -1.01 -5.20
N LEU A 205 -13.29 -0.58 -6.43
CA LEU A 205 -13.62 -1.37 -7.62
C LEU A 205 -12.76 -2.63 -7.69
N ARG A 206 -13.29 -3.64 -8.39
CA ARG A 206 -12.54 -4.84 -8.76
C ARG A 206 -11.19 -4.47 -9.41
N PHE A 207 -10.11 -5.08 -8.95
CA PHE A 207 -8.74 -4.82 -9.43
C PHE A 207 -8.63 -4.89 -10.96
N GLY A 208 -8.09 -3.83 -11.56
CA GLY A 208 -7.86 -3.70 -13.00
C GLY A 208 -9.13 -3.62 -13.85
N SER A 209 -10.27 -3.27 -13.26
CA SER A 209 -11.55 -3.09 -13.96
C SER A 209 -11.66 -1.76 -14.71
N ARG A 210 -10.89 -0.75 -14.30
CA ARG A 210 -10.91 0.61 -14.86
C ARG A 210 -9.60 0.95 -15.54
N ASP A 211 -8.46 0.89 -14.85
CA ASP A 211 -7.16 1.27 -15.41
C ASP A 211 -6.26 0.06 -15.63
N ILE A 212 -6.56 -0.70 -16.69
CA ILE A 212 -5.83 -1.91 -17.05
C ILE A 212 -4.33 -1.65 -17.26
N LYS A 213 -3.96 -0.49 -17.78
CA LYS A 213 -2.55 -0.18 -18.07
C LYS A 213 -1.77 0.14 -16.79
N ALA A 214 -2.35 0.92 -15.88
CA ALA A 214 -1.75 1.14 -14.56
C ALA A 214 -1.64 -0.18 -13.77
N ALA A 215 -2.71 -0.98 -13.77
CA ALA A 215 -2.72 -2.31 -13.14
C ALA A 215 -1.65 -3.23 -13.74
N PHE A 216 -1.46 -3.21 -15.07
CA PHE A 216 -0.41 -3.98 -15.73
C PHE A 216 0.99 -3.61 -15.21
N TYR A 217 1.34 -2.32 -15.18
CA TYR A 217 2.66 -1.90 -14.73
C TYR A 217 2.88 -2.19 -13.24
N LEU A 218 1.84 -2.12 -12.41
CA LEU A 218 1.91 -2.56 -11.02
C LEU A 218 2.21 -4.07 -10.93
N VAL A 219 1.42 -4.91 -11.60
CA VAL A 219 1.63 -6.37 -11.57
C VAL A 219 3.01 -6.72 -12.10
N LYS A 220 3.41 -6.13 -13.24
CA LYS A 220 4.74 -6.31 -13.80
C LYS A 220 5.82 -5.95 -12.80
N PHE A 221 5.73 -4.79 -12.15
CA PHE A 221 6.68 -4.38 -11.12
C PHE A 221 6.76 -5.42 -9.98
N LEU A 222 5.63 -5.79 -9.38
CA LEU A 222 5.58 -6.73 -8.25
C LEU A 222 6.15 -8.11 -8.60
N GLU A 223 5.89 -8.61 -9.81
CA GLU A 223 6.42 -9.89 -10.29
C GLU A 223 7.91 -9.83 -10.65
N ASP A 224 8.37 -8.73 -11.27
CA ASP A 224 9.79 -8.54 -11.63
C ASP A 224 10.68 -8.44 -10.39
N VAL A 225 10.23 -7.69 -9.37
CA VAL A 225 10.94 -7.56 -8.10
C VAL A 225 10.70 -8.74 -7.16
N LYS A 226 9.83 -9.68 -7.54
CA LYS A 226 9.47 -10.87 -6.78
C LYS A 226 8.98 -10.54 -5.37
N TYR A 227 8.10 -9.55 -5.26
CA TYR A 227 7.42 -9.24 -4.00
C TYR A 227 6.78 -10.53 -3.46
N ALA A 228 7.06 -10.87 -2.20
CA ALA A 228 6.68 -12.16 -1.61
C ALA A 228 5.43 -12.07 -0.71
N GLY A 229 4.97 -10.87 -0.37
CA GLY A 229 3.80 -10.67 0.49
C GLY A 229 2.47 -10.96 -0.21
N SER A 230 1.39 -10.85 0.56
CA SER A 230 0.02 -11.05 0.08
C SER A 230 -0.32 -10.11 -1.08
N ARG A 231 -1.10 -10.61 -2.03
CA ARG A 231 -1.86 -9.78 -2.98
C ARG A 231 -3.26 -9.66 -2.40
N HIS A 232 -3.45 -8.71 -1.50
CA HIS A 232 -4.73 -8.53 -0.82
C HIS A 232 -5.65 -7.70 -1.72
N PHE A 233 -6.91 -8.11 -1.84
CA PHE A 233 -7.92 -7.39 -2.62
C PHE A 233 -8.86 -6.69 -1.65
N ASP A 234 -8.47 -5.50 -1.20
CA ASP A 234 -9.34 -4.64 -0.39
C ASP A 234 -10.29 -3.89 -1.32
N ALA A 235 -11.41 -4.53 -1.62
CA ALA A 235 -12.41 -4.06 -2.56
C ALA A 235 -13.75 -4.73 -2.27
N HIS A 236 -14.82 -4.23 -2.86
CA HIS A 236 -16.12 -4.86 -2.77
C HIS A 236 -16.82 -5.00 -4.13
N ALA A 237 -17.74 -5.95 -4.23
CA ALA A 237 -18.60 -6.06 -5.40
C ALA A 237 -19.46 -4.80 -5.57
N TYR A 238 -19.94 -4.52 -6.77
CA TYR A 238 -20.85 -3.39 -6.96
C TYR A 238 -22.10 -3.57 -6.11
N ARG A 239 -22.68 -2.45 -5.64
CA ARG A 239 -23.92 -2.47 -4.85
C ARG A 239 -25.12 -3.10 -5.59
N THR A 240 -25.02 -3.27 -6.91
CA THR A 240 -26.03 -3.90 -7.76
C THR A 240 -26.00 -5.42 -7.75
N GLU A 241 -24.93 -6.02 -7.21
CA GLU A 241 -24.71 -7.46 -7.29
C GLU A 241 -25.43 -8.23 -6.19
N ASP A 242 -25.84 -9.46 -6.51
CA ASP A 242 -26.26 -10.46 -5.53
C ASP A 242 -25.07 -11.30 -5.03
N TYR A 243 -25.35 -12.38 -4.29
CA TYR A 243 -24.32 -13.24 -3.74
C TYR A 243 -23.48 -13.97 -4.80
N GLU A 244 -24.04 -14.30 -5.97
CA GLU A 244 -23.25 -14.89 -7.05
C GLU A 244 -22.37 -13.83 -7.72
N GLY A 245 -22.87 -12.61 -7.89
CA GLY A 245 -22.07 -11.47 -8.35
C GLY A 245 -20.90 -11.13 -7.39
N VAL A 246 -21.08 -11.30 -6.07
CA VAL A 246 -19.97 -11.20 -5.10
C VAL A 246 -18.88 -12.26 -5.36
N LYS A 247 -19.27 -13.49 -5.70
CA LYS A 247 -18.29 -14.54 -6.06
C LYS A 247 -17.60 -14.22 -7.38
N ASP A 248 -18.31 -13.67 -8.36
CA ASP A 248 -17.73 -13.26 -9.64
C ASP A 248 -16.75 -12.09 -9.47
N PHE A 249 -17.06 -11.14 -8.60
CA PHE A 249 -16.12 -10.10 -8.17
C PHE A 249 -14.82 -10.72 -7.62
N ALA A 250 -14.93 -11.62 -6.64
CA ALA A 250 -13.76 -12.23 -5.99
C ALA A 250 -12.91 -13.05 -6.98
N ARG A 251 -13.55 -13.88 -7.82
CA ARG A 251 -12.86 -14.61 -8.90
C ARG A 251 -12.20 -13.66 -9.91
N GLY A 252 -12.89 -12.58 -10.25
CA GLY A 252 -12.44 -11.60 -11.22
C GLY A 252 -11.20 -10.82 -10.76
N CYS A 253 -11.08 -10.48 -9.47
CA CYS A 253 -9.86 -9.90 -8.89
C CYS A 253 -8.64 -10.79 -9.14
N MET A 254 -8.71 -12.06 -8.70
CA MET A 254 -7.62 -13.03 -8.88
C MET A 254 -7.32 -13.30 -10.36
N ARG A 255 -8.37 -13.47 -11.18
CA ARG A 255 -8.21 -13.75 -12.62
C ARG A 255 -7.52 -12.61 -13.34
N THR A 256 -7.91 -11.35 -13.08
CA THR A 256 -7.26 -10.19 -13.70
C THR A 256 -5.79 -10.11 -13.31
N TYR A 257 -5.43 -10.29 -12.04
CA TYR A 257 -4.02 -10.32 -11.63
C TYR A 257 -3.22 -11.38 -12.39
N LEU A 258 -3.73 -12.61 -12.48
CA LEU A 258 -3.04 -13.72 -13.16
C LEU A 258 -2.86 -13.48 -14.67
N ILE A 259 -3.85 -12.89 -15.34
CA ILE A 259 -3.73 -12.49 -16.76
C ILE A 259 -2.66 -11.41 -16.91
N LEU A 260 -2.67 -10.38 -16.07
CA LEU A 260 -1.68 -9.31 -16.14
C LEU A 260 -0.26 -9.81 -15.83
N LYS A 261 -0.13 -10.80 -14.94
CA LYS A 261 1.14 -11.51 -14.67
C LYS A 261 1.65 -12.26 -15.91
N GLU A 262 0.77 -12.96 -16.61
CA GLU A 262 1.13 -13.61 -17.89
C GLU A 262 1.56 -12.58 -18.93
N LYS A 263 0.83 -11.46 -19.03
CA LYS A 263 1.17 -10.34 -19.91
C LYS A 263 2.53 -9.72 -19.56
N ALA A 264 2.86 -9.62 -18.27
CA ALA A 264 4.18 -9.14 -17.83
C ALA A 264 5.30 -10.09 -18.27
N ALA A 265 5.07 -11.41 -18.19
CA ALA A 265 6.02 -12.41 -18.71
C ALA A 265 6.17 -12.32 -20.25
N GLN A 266 5.07 -12.13 -20.98
CA GLN A 266 5.11 -11.90 -22.43
C GLN A 266 5.89 -10.62 -22.78
N PHE A 267 5.68 -9.53 -22.04
CA PHE A 267 6.41 -8.27 -22.23
C PHE A 267 7.92 -8.48 -22.04
N ASN A 268 8.31 -9.24 -21.01
CA ASN A 268 9.72 -9.56 -20.73
C ASN A 268 10.35 -10.49 -21.78
N ALA A 269 9.55 -11.30 -22.48
CA ALA A 269 10.01 -12.21 -23.52
C ALA A 269 9.98 -11.58 -24.93
N ASP A 270 9.27 -10.46 -25.12
CA ASP A 270 9.09 -9.86 -26.44
C ASP A 270 10.37 -9.21 -26.97
N LYS A 271 10.89 -9.74 -28.08
CA LYS A 271 12.19 -9.33 -28.63
C LYS A 271 12.22 -7.87 -29.08
N GLU A 272 11.12 -7.32 -29.59
CA GLU A 272 11.09 -5.93 -30.08
C GLU A 272 11.03 -4.96 -28.91
N ILE A 273 10.16 -5.24 -27.93
CA ILE A 273 10.08 -4.48 -26.68
C ILE A 273 11.45 -4.49 -25.98
N GLN A 274 12.06 -5.67 -25.80
CA GLN A 274 13.36 -5.79 -25.16
C GLN A 274 14.48 -5.10 -25.96
N SER A 275 14.42 -5.12 -27.30
CA SER A 275 15.38 -4.39 -28.14
C SER A 275 15.27 -2.88 -27.96
N ILE A 276 14.06 -2.32 -27.89
CA ILE A 276 13.87 -0.89 -27.63
C ILE A 276 14.37 -0.55 -26.23
N LEU A 277 14.02 -1.35 -25.23
CA LEU A 277 14.47 -1.16 -23.84
C LEU A 277 16.00 -1.20 -23.73
N ALA A 278 16.67 -2.12 -24.45
CA ALA A 278 18.12 -2.19 -24.49
C ALA A 278 18.74 -0.93 -25.14
N GLU A 279 18.14 -0.43 -26.22
CA GLU A 279 18.63 0.78 -26.92
C GLU A 279 18.47 2.05 -26.07
N ILE A 280 17.33 2.24 -25.40
CA ILE A 280 17.08 3.44 -24.57
C ILE A 280 17.94 3.43 -23.29
N ASN A 281 18.17 2.25 -22.70
CA ASN A 281 18.95 2.09 -21.47
C ASN A 281 20.43 1.83 -21.74
N ALA A 282 20.88 1.89 -23.00
CA ALA A 282 22.29 1.74 -23.33
C ALA A 282 23.12 2.82 -22.62
N ASP A 283 24.07 2.36 -21.81
CA ASP A 283 25.10 3.16 -21.14
C ASP A 283 26.46 2.60 -21.57
N ASP A 284 27.25 3.42 -22.28
CA ASP A 284 28.59 3.06 -22.74
C ASP A 284 29.66 3.25 -21.65
N GLY A 285 29.25 3.72 -20.47
CA GLY A 285 30.11 3.95 -19.32
C GLY A 285 31.03 5.17 -19.46
N SER A 286 30.97 5.92 -20.57
CA SER A 286 31.84 7.07 -20.84
C SER A 286 31.73 8.16 -19.77
N MET A 287 30.55 8.27 -19.15
CA MET A 287 30.24 9.24 -18.09
C MET A 287 30.31 8.65 -16.68
N SER A 288 30.56 7.35 -16.50
CA SER A 288 30.55 6.66 -15.20
C SER A 288 31.46 7.30 -14.14
N LYS A 289 32.61 7.85 -14.57
CA LYS A 289 33.56 8.58 -13.72
C LYS A 289 32.95 9.79 -12.99
N PHE A 290 31.83 10.32 -13.49
CA PHE A 290 31.14 11.49 -12.92
C PHE A 290 29.99 11.13 -11.98
N PHE A 291 29.58 9.87 -11.91
CA PHE A 291 28.46 9.43 -11.07
C PHE A 291 28.93 8.80 -9.75
N GLY A 292 27.99 8.50 -8.85
CA GLY A 292 28.25 7.91 -7.53
C GLY A 292 28.72 8.93 -6.48
N LYS A 293 29.58 8.50 -5.54
CA LYS A 293 30.02 9.34 -4.40
C LYS A 293 30.67 10.64 -4.86
N TYR A 294 30.39 11.72 -4.14
CA TYR A 294 30.97 13.04 -4.37
C TYR A 294 32.49 13.08 -4.10
N SER A 295 33.21 13.88 -4.91
CA SER A 295 34.53 14.41 -4.57
C SER A 295 34.70 15.79 -5.21
N ALA A 296 35.55 16.64 -4.63
CA ALA A 296 35.79 17.98 -5.16
C ALA A 296 36.43 17.93 -6.55
N GLU A 297 37.33 16.98 -6.78
CA GLU A 297 38.01 16.73 -8.05
C GLU A 297 37.04 16.25 -9.10
N LYS A 298 36.14 15.32 -8.77
CA LYS A 298 35.08 14.84 -9.66
C LYS A 298 34.15 15.98 -10.06
N ALA A 299 33.75 16.82 -9.10
CA ALA A 299 32.90 17.97 -9.36
C ALA A 299 33.62 19.01 -10.26
N ALA A 300 34.90 19.27 -10.02
CA ALA A 300 35.70 20.16 -10.87
C ALA A 300 35.86 19.59 -12.28
N ALA A 301 36.12 18.28 -12.42
CA ALA A 301 36.22 17.60 -13.69
C ALA A 301 34.90 17.61 -14.46
N LEU A 302 33.76 17.38 -13.78
CA LEU A 302 32.43 17.43 -14.40
C LEU A 302 32.08 18.86 -14.86
N LYS A 303 32.41 19.89 -14.07
CA LYS A 303 32.23 21.29 -14.47
C LYS A 303 33.06 21.66 -15.70
N ALA A 304 34.21 21.03 -15.90
CA ALA A 304 35.07 21.23 -17.05
C ALA A 304 34.72 20.34 -18.26
N GLN A 305 33.83 19.35 -18.09
CA GLN A 305 33.43 18.42 -19.15
C GLN A 305 32.60 19.16 -20.22
N PRO A 306 33.05 19.20 -21.49
CA PRO A 306 32.22 19.73 -22.56
C PRO A 306 31.04 18.79 -22.85
N PHE A 307 29.87 19.37 -23.09
CA PHE A 307 28.66 18.67 -23.51
C PHE A 307 28.13 19.29 -24.81
N ASP A 308 28.06 18.48 -25.87
CA ASP A 308 27.31 18.86 -27.08
C ASP A 308 25.82 18.63 -26.84
N ARG A 309 25.17 19.64 -26.26
CA ARG A 309 23.73 19.60 -25.97
C ARG A 309 22.88 19.35 -27.22
N THR A 310 23.31 19.83 -28.38
CA THR A 310 22.55 19.67 -29.64
C THR A 310 22.60 18.22 -30.09
N ALA A 311 23.79 17.61 -30.11
CA ALA A 311 23.92 16.19 -30.43
C ALA A 311 23.19 15.30 -29.40
N ILE A 312 23.29 15.60 -28.10
CA ILE A 312 22.59 14.85 -27.04
C ILE A 312 21.07 14.91 -27.25
N ALA A 313 20.52 16.10 -27.54
CA ALA A 313 19.09 16.30 -27.74
C ALA A 313 18.53 15.66 -29.02
N GLN A 314 19.40 15.28 -29.98
CA GLN A 314 18.97 14.58 -31.20
C GLN A 314 18.60 13.11 -30.97
N ARG A 315 18.95 12.53 -29.81
CA ARG A 315 18.62 11.14 -29.49
C ARG A 315 17.11 10.98 -29.28
N GLY A 316 16.44 10.29 -30.20
CA GLY A 316 15.06 9.85 -30.02
C GLY A 316 14.96 8.65 -29.07
N LEU A 317 13.96 8.65 -28.19
CA LEU A 317 13.81 7.63 -27.14
C LEU A 317 12.75 6.55 -27.46
N LYS A 318 12.06 6.65 -28.60
CA LYS A 318 11.07 5.65 -29.08
C LYS A 318 9.96 5.30 -28.08
N TYR A 319 9.66 6.16 -27.11
CA TYR A 319 8.68 5.89 -26.06
C TYR A 319 7.27 5.66 -26.60
N GLU A 320 6.81 6.40 -27.60
CA GLU A 320 5.51 6.15 -28.26
C GLU A 320 5.42 4.76 -28.89
N ARG A 321 6.51 4.27 -29.51
CA ARG A 321 6.54 2.91 -30.07
C ARG A 321 6.48 1.87 -28.97
N LEU A 322 7.28 2.04 -27.92
CA LEU A 322 7.29 1.15 -26.75
C LEU A 322 5.92 1.09 -26.08
N ASP A 323 5.27 2.23 -25.95
CA ASP A 323 3.95 2.35 -25.35
C ASP A 323 2.87 1.65 -26.19
N GLN A 324 2.86 1.86 -27.50
CA GLN A 324 1.95 1.17 -28.41
C GLN A 324 2.14 -0.34 -28.39
N LEU A 325 3.39 -0.84 -28.38
CA LEU A 325 3.68 -2.27 -28.26
C LEU A 325 3.14 -2.87 -26.96
N THR A 326 3.15 -2.09 -25.88
CA THR A 326 2.54 -2.49 -24.60
C THR A 326 1.02 -2.61 -24.74
N ILE A 327 0.37 -1.67 -25.43
CA ILE A 327 -1.07 -1.74 -25.72
C ILE A 327 -1.40 -2.96 -26.60
N ASP A 328 -0.66 -3.18 -27.68
CA ASP A 328 -0.86 -4.33 -28.58
C ASP A 328 -0.77 -5.66 -27.79
N LEU A 329 0.21 -5.77 -26.89
CA LEU A 329 0.38 -6.91 -26.01
C LEU A 329 -0.81 -7.10 -25.05
N LEU A 330 -1.25 -6.01 -24.39
CA LEU A 330 -2.38 -6.05 -23.45
C LEU A 330 -3.68 -6.46 -24.13
N LEU A 331 -3.90 -5.99 -25.36
CA LEU A 331 -5.08 -6.32 -26.17
C LEU A 331 -4.98 -7.68 -26.87
N GLY A 332 -3.85 -8.38 -26.75
CA GLY A 332 -3.63 -9.69 -27.37
C GLY A 332 -3.44 -9.63 -28.89
N ALA A 333 -3.06 -8.47 -29.42
CA ALA A 333 -2.65 -8.31 -30.82
C ALA A 333 -1.18 -8.71 -31.05
N ARG A 334 -0.50 -9.21 -30.01
CA ARG A 334 0.91 -9.58 -30.01
C ARG A 334 1.17 -10.80 -29.13
#